data_AF-A0A6I1P1D7-F1
#
_entry.id   AF-A0A6I1P1D7-F1
#
_cell.length_a   1.000
_cell.length_b   1.000
_cell.length_c   1.000
_cell.angle_alpha   90.00
_cell.angle_beta   90.00
_cell.angle_gamma   90.00
#
_symmetry.space_group_name_H-M   'P 1'
#
loop_
_entity.id
_entity.type
_entity.pdbx_description
1 polymer ?
#
loop_
_entity_poly.entity_id
_entity_poly.type
_entity_poly.pdbx_seq_one_letter_code
_entity_poly.pdbx_strand_id
1 'polypeptide(L)' 'RLFIEAIQRAAHSIDLPLIAERVETEGELRVIREMGLYGVQGQLFGEPAPWS' A
#
# COMPACT_ATOMS: atom_id res chain seq x y z
N ARG A 1 1.46 -11.60 -4.81
CA ARG A 1 0.83 -10.90 -5.97
C ARG A 1 -0.63 -11.27 -6.12
N LEU A 2 -1.00 -12.51 -6.49
CA LEU A 2 -2.40 -12.91 -6.77
C LEU A 2 -3.45 -12.52 -5.73
N PHE A 3 -3.15 -12.66 -4.43
CA PHE A 3 -4.11 -12.32 -3.37
C PHE A 3 -4.39 -10.82 -3.28
N ILE A 4 -3.35 -9.99 -3.23
CA ILE A 4 -3.49 -8.52 -3.15
C ILE A 4 -4.11 -7.96 -4.44
N GLU A 5 -3.81 -8.54 -5.60
CA GLU A 5 -4.44 -8.16 -6.88
C GLU A 5 -5.94 -8.47 -6.90
N ALA A 6 -6.37 -9.58 -6.29
CA ALA A 6 -7.80 -9.90 -6.17
C ALA A 6 -8.52 -8.90 -5.25
N ILE A 7 -7.90 -8.51 -4.13
CA ILE A 7 -8.44 -7.50 -3.22
C ILE A 7 -8.52 -6.14 -3.92
N GLN A 8 -7.47 -5.74 -4.65
CA GLN A 8 -7.44 -4.49 -5.40
C GLN A 8 -8.59 -4.40 -6.42
N ARG A 9 -8.85 -5.47 -7.17
CA ARG A 9 -9.97 -5.51 -8.12
C ARG A 9 -11.33 -5.37 -7.44
N ALA A 10 -11.53 -6.06 -6.31
CA ALA A 10 -12.78 -5.98 -5.57
C ALA A 10 -12.99 -4.58 -4.97
N ALA A 11 -11.96 -4.00 -4.35
CA ALA A 11 -12.02 -2.65 -3.78
C ALA A 11 -12.26 -1.57 -4.85
N HIS A 12 -11.61 -1.70 -6.01
CA HIS A 12 -11.79 -0.78 -7.13
C HIS A 12 -13.22 -0.80 -7.69
N SER A 13 -13.92 -1.95 -7.64
CA SER A 13 -15.31 -2.04 -8.12
C SER A 13 -16.33 -1.25 -7.31
N ILE A 14 -15.95 -0.79 -6.12
CA ILE A 14 -16.78 0.00 -5.20
C ILE A 14 -16.11 1.34 -4.82
N ASP A 15 -15.12 1.78 -5.61
CA ASP A 15 -14.36 3.01 -5.40
C ASP A 15 -13.69 3.11 -4.00
N LEU A 16 -13.33 1.96 -3.41
CA LEU A 16 -12.69 1.92 -2.09
C LEU A 16 -11.16 2.00 -2.24
N PRO A 17 -10.48 3.03 -1.71
CA PRO A 17 -9.03 3.12 -1.75
C PRO A 17 -8.37 2.07 -0.85
N LEU A 18 -7.29 1.47 -1.32
CA LEU A 18 -6.46 0.56 -0.53
C LEU A 18 -5.14 1.22 -0.12
N ILE A 19 -4.78 1.02 1.14
CA ILE A 19 -3.50 1.43 1.72
C ILE A 19 -2.73 0.16 2.07
N ALA A 20 -1.49 0.05 1.59
CA ALA A 20 -0.60 -1.02 2.01
C ALA A 20 0.18 -0.61 3.26
N GLU A 21 0.11 -1.42 4.32
CA GLU A 21 0.86 -1.21 5.55
C GLU A 21 2.15 -2.03 5.58
N ARG A 22 3.08 -1.62 6.46
CA ARG A 22 4.39 -2.25 6.68
C ARG A 22 5.27 -2.35 5.42
N VAL A 23 5.28 -1.30 4.60
CA VAL A 23 6.25 -1.16 3.50
C VAL A 23 7.62 -0.79 4.06
N GLU A 24 8.61 -1.66 3.91
CA GLU A 24 9.93 -1.52 4.56
C GLU A 24 11.05 -1.27 3.53
N THR A 25 10.81 -1.62 2.25
CA THR A 25 11.82 -1.53 1.19
C THR A 25 11.32 -0.83 -0.07
N GLU A 26 12.25 -0.22 -0.81
CA GLU A 26 11.99 0.38 -2.14
C GLU A 26 11.45 -0.65 -3.16
N GLY A 27 11.85 -1.92 -3.01
CA GLY A 27 11.35 -3.01 -3.85
C GLY A 27 9.86 -3.26 -3.64
N GLU A 28 9.41 -3.31 -2.39
CA GLU A 28 7.99 -3.45 -2.04
C GLU A 28 7.18 -2.24 -2.50
N LEU A 29 7.70 -1.03 -2.27
CA LEU A 29 7.06 0.20 -2.74
C LEU A 29 6.85 0.19 -4.25
N ARG A 30 7.84 -0.27 -5.02
CA ARG A 30 7.73 -0.37 -6.48
C ARG A 30 6.61 -1.33 -6.90
N VAL A 31 6.55 -2.52 -6.28
CA VAL A 31 5.50 -3.50 -6.56
C VAL A 31 4.11 -2.93 -6.22
N ILE A 32 3.97 -2.25 -5.08
CA ILE A 32 2.70 -1.63 -4.66
C ILE A 32 2.26 -0.52 -5.63
N ARG A 33 3.21 0.31 -6.09
CA ARG A 33 2.96 1.34 -7.11
C ARG A 33 2.49 0.74 -8.43
N GLU A 34 3.15 -0.30 -8.91
CA GLU A 34 2.74 -1.02 -10.13
C GLU A 34 1.34 -1.63 -10.02
N MET A 35 0.92 -2.02 -8.82
CA MET A 35 -0.41 -2.55 -8.55
C MET A 35 -1.52 -1.48 -8.44
N GLY A 36 -1.15 -0.19 -8.41
CA GLY A 36 -2.11 0.92 -8.37
C GLY A 36 -2.87 1.06 -7.04
N LEU A 37 -2.24 0.72 -5.91
CA LEU A 37 -2.81 1.02 -4.59
C LEU A 37 -2.78 2.54 -4.33
N TYR A 38 -3.74 3.01 -3.54
CA TYR A 38 -3.93 4.42 -3.28
C TYR A 38 -2.88 5.00 -2.33
N GLY A 39 -2.52 4.26 -1.29
CA GLY A 39 -1.59 4.73 -0.26
C GLY A 39 -0.65 3.65 0.26
N VAL A 40 0.37 4.11 0.99
CA VAL A 40 1.35 3.26 1.65
C VAL A 40 1.70 3.82 3.03
N GLN A 41 1.96 2.93 3.98
CA GLN A 41 2.53 3.20 5.29
C GLN A 41 3.59 2.15 5.58
N GLY A 42 4.68 2.54 6.24
CA GLY A 42 5.64 1.59 6.76
C GLY A 42 6.97 2.24 7.07
N GLN A 43 7.90 1.43 7.55
CA GLN A 43 9.20 1.90 8.02
C GLN A 43 10.00 2.66 6.96
N LEU A 44 9.77 2.34 5.68
CA LEU A 44 10.36 3.07 4.57
C LEU A 44 10.04 4.58 4.61
N PHE A 45 8.90 4.96 5.20
CA PHE A 45 8.42 6.34 5.30
C PHE A 45 8.61 6.94 6.71
N GLY A 46 9.09 6.16 7.66
CA GLY A 46 9.35 6.56 9.04
C GLY A 46 8.62 5.72 10.07
N GLU A 47 9.23 5.62 11.25
CA GLU A 47 8.61 5.07 12.45
C GLU A 47 7.50 6.00 12.97
N PRO A 48 6.53 5.46 13.74
CA PRO A 48 5.63 6.29 14.52
C PRO A 48 6.38 7.28 15.41
N ALA A 49 6.03 8.56 15.31
CA ALA A 49 6.61 9.63 16.10
C ALA A 49 5.52 10.59 16.61
N PRO A 50 5.74 11.32 17.71
CA PRO A 50 4.84 12.39 18.13
C PRO A 50 4.64 13.42 17.01
N TRP A 51 3.41 13.90 16.87
CA TRP A 51 3.09 14.99 15.95
C TRP A 51 3.40 16.33 16.62
N SER A 52 4.19 17.18 15.95
CA SER A 52 4.53 18.54 16.39
C SER A 52 3.68 19.61 15.71
#